data_AF-A0A9R1D3E3-F1
#
_entry.id   AF-A0A9R1D3E3-F1
#
_cell.length_a   1.000
_cell.length_b   1.000
_cell.length_c   1.000
_cell.angle_alpha   90.00
_cell.angle_beta   90.00
_cell.angle_gamma   90.00
#
_symmetry.space_group_name_H-M   'P 1'
#
loop_
_entity.id
_entity.type
_entity.pdbx_description
1 polymer ?
#
loop_
_entity_poly.entity_id
_entity_poly.type
_entity_poly.pdbx_seq_one_letter_code
_entity_poly.pdbx_strand_id
1 'polypeptide(L)'
;MDKVQFQLESTIPELKDLHEKGLFTKNEINEITKRRTAFEMALIRRVQRKEDFFKYAQYEINLERLRRVRWRKLRYHINPPPPSASTYSIQRRTLYILKRATSKFPQDLSVWLTYIQYASREGMRKVVAQGLTKALQFHPTSSTLYLLQAYFHLHPNSPFPQSVLPDSTKNLSLSEDSNESDEPPAFAIEGVNPARTALLLGLRLVPTSPEIWTEYIKLELGWVEALRRRWKLLGIKNAFADKSVPEGAETFEGDEDALRGGEGAFGPEGEDARKSILAGQLVIHALTSALKAIKPGEVIEGRKNGGMWFRERLLALFRGYPSPLRAKCLDVVHEELRSISDGDSSDREVSCNARLLGISRRLFERPYEEGEEPVVEGEYALSGIDLVEEYGKIGKEIRKIAKRNKDQMWIETAGGWLMEPINCHQDYPKLRQYLQSVVSSLEKSSK
;
A
#
# COMPACT_ATOMS: atom_id res chain seq x y z
N MET A 1 18.39 17.01 38.37
CA MET A 1 18.77 15.69 38.90
C MET A 1 17.54 14.91 39.36
N ASP A 2 16.63 15.55 40.09
CA ASP A 2 15.44 14.94 40.70
C ASP A 2 14.52 14.21 39.71
N LYS A 3 14.35 14.74 38.50
CA LYS A 3 13.54 14.08 37.46
C LYS A 3 14.14 12.75 36.98
N VAL A 4 15.46 12.62 36.92
CA VAL A 4 16.10 11.34 36.55
C VAL A 4 16.01 10.35 37.69
N GLN A 5 16.24 10.83 38.92
CA GLN A 5 16.12 10.01 40.11
C GLN A 5 14.71 9.38 40.20
N PHE A 6 13.66 10.17 39.99
CA PHE A 6 12.29 9.68 39.94
C PHE A 6 12.06 8.59 38.86
N GLN A 7 12.60 8.79 37.65
CA GLN A 7 12.47 7.79 36.58
C GLN A 7 13.20 6.49 36.94
N LEU A 8 14.38 6.58 37.55
CA LEU A 8 15.15 5.40 37.98
C LEU A 8 14.46 4.65 39.12
N GLU A 9 13.88 5.36 40.08
CA GLU A 9 13.11 4.78 41.18
C GLU A 9 11.90 3.99 40.68
N SER A 10 11.23 4.49 39.64
CA SER A 10 10.14 3.75 38.98
C SER A 10 10.57 2.42 38.36
N THR A 11 11.87 2.24 38.08
CA THR A 11 12.43 1.00 37.51
C THR A 11 12.83 -0.03 38.57
N ILE A 12 12.84 0.33 39.85
CA ILE A 12 13.30 -0.59 40.91
C ILE A 12 12.42 -1.84 41.04
N PRO A 13 11.08 -1.75 41.04
CA PRO A 13 10.22 -2.92 41.21
C PRO A 13 10.39 -3.97 40.11
N GLU A 14 10.55 -3.54 38.85
CA GLU A 14 10.77 -4.47 37.73
C GLU A 14 12.14 -5.16 37.79
N LEU A 15 13.19 -4.46 38.24
CA LEU A 15 14.54 -5.02 38.30
C LEU A 15 14.65 -6.05 39.42
N LYS A 16 13.95 -5.81 40.54
CA LYS A 16 13.78 -6.81 41.61
C LYS A 16 13.06 -8.06 41.10
N ASP A 17 11.93 -7.90 40.41
CA ASP A 17 11.19 -9.04 39.84
C ASP A 17 12.00 -9.82 38.79
N LEU A 18 12.79 -9.13 37.95
CA LEU A 18 13.71 -9.76 37.00
C LEU A 18 14.82 -10.56 37.68
N HIS A 19 15.27 -10.11 38.85
CA HIS A 19 16.26 -10.83 39.66
C HIS A 19 15.67 -12.07 40.31
N GLU A 20 14.51 -11.94 40.94
CA GLU A 20 13.80 -13.02 41.64
C GLU A 20 13.44 -14.17 40.68
N LYS A 21 13.10 -13.84 39.43
CA LYS A 21 12.84 -14.81 38.36
C LYS A 21 14.11 -15.43 37.75
N GLY A 22 15.30 -15.06 38.22
CA GLY A 22 16.57 -15.58 37.70
C GLY A 22 16.86 -15.20 36.24
N LEU A 23 16.14 -14.23 35.68
CA LEU A 23 16.35 -13.78 34.30
C LEU A 23 17.63 -12.93 34.18
N PHE A 24 17.99 -12.21 35.24
CA PHE A 24 19.19 -11.37 35.29
C PHE A 24 19.92 -11.51 36.63
N THR A 25 21.25 -11.46 36.56
CA THR A 25 22.10 -11.46 37.75
C THR A 25 22.19 -10.05 38.36
N LYS A 26 22.62 -9.95 39.63
CA LYS A 26 22.79 -8.64 40.30
C LYS A 26 23.80 -7.74 39.57
N ASN A 27 24.86 -8.32 39.02
CA ASN A 27 25.88 -7.57 38.27
C ASN A 27 25.30 -6.98 36.98
N GLU A 28 24.52 -7.77 36.24
CA GLU A 28 23.84 -7.29 35.03
C GLU A 28 22.80 -6.22 35.35
N ILE A 29 22.05 -6.36 36.45
CA ILE A 29 21.10 -5.34 36.91
C ILE A 29 21.82 -4.02 37.21
N ASN A 30 22.98 -4.08 37.87
CA ASN A 30 23.81 -2.90 38.12
C ASN A 30 24.33 -2.26 36.82
N GLU A 31 24.63 -3.06 35.79
CA GLU A 31 24.97 -2.51 34.48
C GLU A 31 23.76 -1.88 33.78
N ILE A 32 22.58 -2.50 33.88
CA ILE A 32 21.33 -1.97 33.33
C ILE A 32 21.00 -0.61 33.97
N THR A 33 21.10 -0.50 35.29
CA THR A 33 20.86 0.77 36.00
C THR A 33 21.87 1.83 35.59
N LYS A 34 23.17 1.50 35.50
CA LYS A 34 24.22 2.42 35.01
C LYS A 34 23.98 2.89 33.56
N ARG A 35 23.52 2.00 32.67
CA ARG A 35 23.21 2.38 31.29
C ARG A 35 21.97 3.27 31.22
N ARG A 36 20.91 2.94 31.98
CA ARG A 36 19.70 3.77 32.07
C ARG A 36 19.97 5.14 32.66
N THR A 37 20.82 5.25 33.68
CA THR A 37 21.21 6.56 34.24
C THR A 37 21.90 7.42 33.18
N ALA A 38 22.84 6.85 32.41
CA ALA A 38 23.51 7.55 31.32
C ALA A 38 22.54 8.03 30.23
N PHE A 39 21.58 7.19 29.83
CA PHE A 39 20.55 7.58 28.86
C PHE A 39 19.61 8.67 29.39
N GLU A 40 19.13 8.56 30.64
CA GLU A 40 18.26 9.61 31.22
C GLU A 40 19.01 10.93 31.42
N MET A 41 20.30 10.89 31.76
CA MET A 41 21.16 12.08 31.76
C MET A 41 21.26 12.71 30.37
N ALA A 42 21.49 11.89 29.34
CA ALA A 42 21.56 12.35 27.95
C ALA A 42 20.24 13.00 27.50
N LEU A 43 19.09 12.46 27.90
CA LEU A 43 17.78 13.02 27.56
C LEU A 43 17.50 14.40 28.19
N ILE A 44 18.08 14.71 29.35
CA ILE A 44 17.84 15.99 30.06
C ILE A 44 18.87 17.06 29.72
N ARG A 45 19.79 16.81 28.79
CA ARG A 45 20.73 17.83 28.33
C ARG A 45 20.03 19.10 27.82
N ARG A 46 20.72 20.23 27.90
CA ARG A 46 20.21 21.56 27.53
C ARG A 46 19.63 21.61 26.10
N VAL A 47 20.31 20.99 25.13
CA VAL A 47 19.85 20.89 23.75
C VAL A 47 19.47 19.45 23.46
N GLN A 48 18.19 19.11 23.57
CA GLN A 48 17.71 17.74 23.33
C GLN A 48 17.89 17.39 21.84
N ARG A 49 18.30 16.16 21.51
CA ARG A 49 18.31 15.66 20.12
C ARG A 49 17.52 14.36 20.06
N LYS A 50 16.83 14.14 18.93
CA LYS A 50 16.00 12.94 18.70
C LYS A 50 16.79 11.63 18.74
N GLU A 51 18.04 11.66 18.29
CA GLU A 51 18.92 10.47 18.27
C GLU A 51 19.10 9.84 19.65
N ASP A 52 19.14 10.64 20.72
CA ASP A 52 19.31 10.11 22.08
C ASP A 52 18.08 9.31 22.51
N PHE A 53 16.87 9.73 22.11
CA PHE A 53 15.65 8.97 22.34
C PHE A 53 15.67 7.65 21.57
N PHE A 54 16.11 7.66 20.31
CA PHE A 54 16.21 6.44 19.50
C PHE A 54 17.28 5.48 20.01
N LYS A 55 18.45 5.97 20.42
CA LYS A 55 19.50 5.14 21.04
C LYS A 55 19.01 4.48 22.32
N TYR A 56 18.28 5.22 23.15
CA TYR A 56 17.72 4.66 24.38
C TYR A 56 16.60 3.64 24.09
N ALA A 57 15.68 3.94 23.16
CA ALA A 57 14.65 3.00 22.73
C ALA A 57 15.27 1.72 22.17
N GLN A 58 16.30 1.82 21.31
CA GLN A 58 17.02 0.67 20.77
C GLN A 58 17.63 -0.20 21.88
N TYR A 59 18.22 0.42 22.89
CA TYR A 59 18.76 -0.30 24.02
C TYR A 59 17.69 -1.10 24.78
N GLU A 60 16.52 -0.51 25.06
CA GLU A 60 15.43 -1.21 25.75
C GLU A 60 14.81 -2.31 24.86
N ILE A 61 14.72 -2.11 23.54
CA ILE A 61 14.29 -3.15 22.59
C ILE A 61 15.26 -4.34 22.61
N ASN A 62 16.57 -4.06 22.59
CA ASN A 62 17.60 -5.11 22.66
C ASN A 62 17.55 -5.84 24.02
N LEU A 63 17.25 -5.12 25.11
CA LEU A 63 17.06 -5.72 26.44
C LEU A 63 15.84 -6.64 26.49
N GLU A 64 14.73 -6.24 25.87
CA GLU A 64 13.54 -7.09 25.73
C GLU A 64 13.83 -8.34 24.91
N ARG A 65 14.57 -8.21 23.80
CA ARG A 65 15.03 -9.36 23.00
C ARG A 65 15.86 -10.33 23.85
N LEU A 66 16.81 -9.81 24.63
CA LEU A 66 17.61 -10.62 25.55
C LEU A 66 16.74 -11.33 26.61
N ARG A 67 15.75 -10.62 27.18
CA ARG A 67 14.78 -11.19 28.12
C ARG A 67 14.01 -12.36 27.48
N ARG A 68 13.50 -12.20 26.25
CA ARG A 68 12.77 -13.25 25.51
C ARG A 68 13.65 -14.48 25.26
N VAL A 69 14.91 -14.30 24.90
CA VAL A 69 15.85 -15.41 24.71
C VAL A 69 16.09 -16.16 26.02
N ARG A 70 16.32 -15.45 27.12
CA ARG A 70 16.52 -16.06 28.45
C ARG A 70 15.26 -16.75 28.96
N TRP A 71 14.09 -16.17 28.71
CA TRP A 71 12.80 -16.76 29.01
C TRP A 71 12.63 -18.13 28.33
N ARG A 72 13.05 -18.24 27.07
CA ARG A 72 13.05 -19.52 26.35
C ARG A 72 14.05 -20.51 26.94
N LYS A 73 15.27 -20.07 27.25
CA LYS A 73 16.34 -20.90 27.87
C LYS A 73 15.93 -21.48 29.22
N LEU A 74 15.26 -20.71 30.06
CA LEU A 74 14.73 -21.14 31.36
C LEU A 74 13.46 -22.00 31.25
N ARG A 75 12.99 -22.31 30.03
CA ARG A 75 11.76 -23.06 29.76
C ARG A 75 10.48 -22.43 30.35
N TYR A 76 10.50 -21.14 30.65
CA TYR A 76 9.32 -20.38 31.07
C TYR A 76 8.28 -20.20 29.95
N HIS A 77 8.60 -20.57 28.71
CA HIS A 77 7.59 -20.67 27.65
C HIS A 77 6.70 -21.93 27.80
N ILE A 78 7.18 -22.98 28.47
CA ILE A 78 6.43 -24.21 28.72
C ILE A 78 5.63 -24.05 30.01
N ASN A 79 6.30 -23.59 31.08
CA ASN A 79 5.68 -23.33 32.37
C ASN A 79 5.89 -21.86 32.76
N PRO A 80 5.00 -20.95 32.30
CA PRO A 80 5.15 -19.54 32.56
C PRO A 80 4.91 -19.22 34.04
N PRO A 81 5.82 -18.47 34.71
CA PRO A 81 5.54 -17.94 36.03
C PRO A 81 4.38 -16.92 35.96
N PRO A 82 3.67 -16.67 37.07
CA PRO A 82 2.54 -15.77 37.09
C PRO A 82 2.93 -14.37 36.60
N PRO A 83 2.00 -13.64 35.95
CA PRO A 83 2.27 -12.29 35.48
C PRO A 83 2.62 -11.40 36.68
N SER A 84 3.82 -10.82 36.63
CA SER A 84 4.34 -9.88 37.65
C SER A 84 4.77 -8.57 36.98
N ALA A 85 5.31 -7.64 37.75
CA ALA A 85 5.70 -6.31 37.32
C ALA A 85 6.61 -6.31 36.07
N SER A 86 7.56 -7.23 35.97
CA SER A 86 8.50 -7.29 34.83
C SER A 86 7.90 -7.79 33.52
N THR A 87 6.66 -8.31 33.51
CA THR A 87 6.07 -8.99 32.34
C THR A 87 5.94 -8.06 31.14
N TYR A 88 5.52 -6.81 31.37
CA TYR A 88 5.27 -5.81 30.33
C TYR A 88 6.04 -4.50 30.55
N SER A 89 6.95 -4.45 31.53
CA SER A 89 7.55 -3.19 31.97
C SER A 89 8.52 -2.61 30.95
N ILE A 90 9.33 -3.46 30.28
CA ILE A 90 10.29 -3.03 29.26
C ILE A 90 9.58 -2.48 28.02
N GLN A 91 8.50 -3.15 27.58
CA GLN A 91 7.68 -2.67 26.46
C GLN A 91 7.04 -1.31 26.78
N ARG A 92 6.45 -1.19 27.98
CA ARG A 92 5.85 0.06 28.45
C ARG A 92 6.89 1.17 28.57
N ARG A 93 8.12 0.87 29.01
CA ARG A 93 9.22 1.86 29.06
C ARG A 93 9.62 2.32 27.66
N THR A 94 9.84 1.40 26.73
CA THR A 94 10.19 1.73 25.35
C THR A 94 9.12 2.64 24.74
N LEU A 95 7.84 2.29 24.91
CA LEU A 95 6.72 3.12 24.49
C LEU A 95 6.72 4.49 25.17
N TYR A 96 6.98 4.56 26.47
CA TYR A 96 7.04 5.81 27.21
C TYR A 96 8.19 6.72 26.74
N ILE A 97 9.36 6.17 26.44
CA ILE A 97 10.50 6.91 25.87
C ILE A 97 10.13 7.48 24.51
N LEU A 98 9.54 6.68 23.63
CA LEU A 98 9.09 7.13 22.30
C LEU A 98 7.96 8.17 22.41
N LYS A 99 7.04 8.03 23.36
CA LYS A 99 6.00 9.03 23.65
C LYS A 99 6.58 10.36 24.16
N ARG A 100 7.64 10.31 24.97
CA ARG A 100 8.40 11.52 25.36
C ARG A 100 9.05 12.16 24.14
N ALA A 101 9.57 11.35 23.21
CA ALA A 101 10.15 11.84 21.97
C ALA A 101 9.10 12.57 21.10
N THR A 102 7.91 11.99 20.90
CA THR A 102 6.84 12.63 20.10
C THR A 102 6.34 13.94 20.74
N SER A 103 6.32 14.01 22.07
CA SER A 103 5.94 15.24 22.78
C SER A 103 7.02 16.33 22.71
N LYS A 104 8.29 15.96 22.52
CA LYS A 104 9.41 16.90 22.40
C LYS A 104 9.68 17.33 20.96
N PHE A 105 9.50 16.43 20.00
CA PHE A 105 9.71 16.66 18.57
C PHE A 105 8.43 16.39 17.79
N PRO A 106 7.34 17.13 18.04
CA PRO A 106 6.06 16.88 17.37
C PRO A 106 6.13 17.13 15.86
N GLN A 107 7.03 18.00 15.40
CA GLN A 107 7.22 18.36 13.99
C GLN A 107 8.05 17.34 13.20
N ASP A 108 8.60 16.30 13.83
CA ASP A 108 9.37 15.29 13.12
C ASP A 108 8.52 14.05 12.85
N LEU A 109 8.16 13.84 11.58
CA LEU A 109 7.37 12.68 11.16
C LEU A 109 8.05 11.34 11.52
N SER A 110 9.38 11.27 11.46
CA SER A 110 10.13 10.03 11.74
C SER A 110 9.95 9.55 13.19
N VAL A 111 9.79 10.49 14.13
CA VAL A 111 9.56 10.19 15.56
C VAL A 111 8.16 9.62 15.77
N TRP A 112 7.16 10.13 15.05
CA TRP A 112 5.80 9.58 15.10
C TRP A 112 5.73 8.20 14.47
N LEU A 113 6.35 8.01 13.30
CA LEU A 113 6.34 6.73 12.59
C LEU A 113 7.02 5.63 13.41
N THR A 114 8.18 5.89 14.03
CA THR A 114 8.86 4.93 14.91
C THR A 114 8.03 4.57 16.15
N TYR A 115 7.36 5.56 16.77
CA TYR A 115 6.43 5.32 17.88
C TYR A 115 5.25 4.42 17.48
N ILE A 116 4.62 4.71 16.35
CA ILE A 116 3.46 3.97 15.82
C ILE A 116 3.86 2.56 15.39
N GLN A 117 5.01 2.41 14.70
CA GLN A 117 5.55 1.13 14.26
C GLN A 117 5.86 0.21 15.45
N TYR A 118 6.51 0.75 16.49
CA TYR A 118 6.78 -0.01 17.71
C TYR A 118 5.49 -0.49 18.38
N ALA A 119 4.51 0.41 18.53
CA ALA A 119 3.21 0.08 19.13
C ALA A 119 2.44 -0.96 18.30
N SER A 120 2.55 -0.92 16.98
CA SER A 120 1.92 -1.88 16.07
C SER A 120 2.54 -3.29 16.21
N ARG A 121 3.88 -3.38 16.26
CA ARG A 121 4.59 -4.66 16.45
C ARG A 121 4.29 -5.34 17.78
N GLU A 122 4.14 -4.56 18.85
CA GLU A 122 3.77 -5.08 20.17
C GLU A 122 2.25 -5.31 20.32
N GLY A 123 1.45 -5.12 19.26
CA GLY A 123 0.00 -5.36 19.29
C GLY A 123 -0.83 -4.33 20.07
N MET A 124 -0.28 -3.15 20.34
CA MET A 124 -0.90 -2.10 21.16
C MET A 124 -1.93 -1.27 20.37
N ARG A 125 -3.02 -1.89 19.91
CA ARG A 125 -4.02 -1.30 18.98
C ARG A 125 -4.55 0.08 19.39
N LYS A 126 -4.96 0.25 20.65
CA LYS A 126 -5.49 1.54 21.16
C LYS A 126 -4.44 2.65 21.08
N VAL A 127 -3.18 2.31 21.33
CA VAL A 127 -2.06 3.25 21.29
C VAL A 127 -1.73 3.62 19.86
N VAL A 128 -1.78 2.66 18.93
CA VAL A 128 -1.61 2.90 17.49
C VAL A 128 -2.68 3.86 16.97
N ALA A 129 -3.96 3.60 17.25
CA ALA A 129 -5.06 4.48 16.84
C ALA A 129 -4.92 5.91 17.40
N GLN A 130 -4.61 6.04 18.69
CA GLN A 130 -4.35 7.34 19.31
C GLN A 130 -3.07 8.02 18.79
N GLY A 131 -2.05 7.23 18.43
CA GLY A 131 -0.80 7.70 17.86
C GLY A 131 -1.00 8.27 16.47
N LEU A 132 -1.70 7.53 15.59
CA LEU A 132 -2.04 7.96 14.23
C LEU A 132 -2.88 9.23 14.22
N THR A 133 -3.94 9.27 15.03
CA THR A 133 -4.81 10.46 15.12
C THR A 133 -4.05 11.70 15.59
N LYS A 134 -3.16 11.57 16.59
CA LYS A 134 -2.30 12.69 17.03
C LYS A 134 -1.26 13.05 15.99
N ALA A 135 -0.65 12.07 15.33
CA ALA A 135 0.34 12.32 14.29
C ALA A 135 -0.28 13.12 13.14
N LEU A 136 -1.50 12.78 12.71
CA LEU A 136 -2.25 13.50 11.68
C LEU A 136 -2.61 14.93 12.07
N GLN A 137 -2.83 15.22 13.35
CA GLN A 137 -3.04 16.60 13.82
C GLN A 137 -1.80 17.48 13.61
N PHE A 138 -0.60 16.92 13.77
CA PHE A 138 0.65 17.64 13.53
C PHE A 138 1.11 17.60 12.06
N HIS A 139 0.79 16.52 11.33
CA HIS A 139 1.24 16.25 9.97
C HIS A 139 0.08 15.96 9.00
N PRO A 140 -0.84 16.92 8.77
CA PRO A 140 -2.04 16.69 7.95
C PRO A 140 -1.74 16.53 6.45
N THR A 141 -0.54 16.92 6.00
CA THR A 141 -0.13 16.82 4.58
C THR A 141 0.64 15.54 4.27
N SER A 142 0.87 14.67 5.26
CA SER A 142 1.63 13.43 5.07
C SER A 142 0.73 12.34 4.47
N SER A 143 0.99 11.94 3.23
CA SER A 143 0.28 10.82 2.58
C SER A 143 0.45 9.52 3.35
N THR A 144 1.68 9.24 3.80
CA THR A 144 2.04 8.01 4.51
C THR A 144 1.18 7.75 5.74
N LEU A 145 0.81 8.79 6.51
CA LEU A 145 -0.04 8.62 7.69
C LEU A 145 -1.46 8.17 7.35
N TYR A 146 -2.05 8.67 6.26
CA TYR A 146 -3.36 8.24 5.79
C TYR A 146 -3.32 6.79 5.28
N LEU A 147 -2.24 6.41 4.57
CA LEU A 147 -2.04 5.04 4.12
C LEU A 147 -1.90 4.08 5.30
N LEU A 148 -1.12 4.45 6.32
CA LEU A 148 -0.97 3.66 7.54
C LEU A 148 -2.28 3.58 8.33
N GLN A 149 -3.07 4.66 8.38
CA GLN A 149 -4.38 4.62 9.03
C GLN A 149 -5.35 3.68 8.30
N ALA A 150 -5.39 3.74 6.96
CA ALA A 150 -6.19 2.81 6.16
C ALA A 150 -5.74 1.37 6.39
N TYR A 151 -4.43 1.10 6.33
CA TYR A 151 -3.87 -0.22 6.59
C TYR A 151 -4.22 -0.74 7.99
N PHE A 152 -4.13 0.10 9.03
CA PHE A 152 -4.48 -0.28 10.41
C PHE A 152 -5.94 -0.75 10.53
N HIS A 153 -6.85 -0.08 9.83
CA HIS A 153 -8.26 -0.45 9.85
C HIS A 153 -8.50 -1.76 9.07
N LEU A 154 -7.85 -1.95 7.93
CA LEU A 154 -7.98 -3.17 7.11
C LEU A 154 -7.30 -4.39 7.75
N HIS A 155 -6.19 -4.19 8.45
CA HIS A 155 -5.35 -5.24 9.00
C HIS A 155 -5.05 -4.99 10.49
N PRO A 156 -6.06 -5.10 11.38
CA PRO A 156 -5.92 -4.70 12.79
C PRO A 156 -4.98 -5.59 13.62
N ASN A 157 -4.69 -6.80 13.13
CA ASN A 157 -3.84 -7.79 13.80
C ASN A 157 -2.45 -7.90 13.17
N SER A 158 -2.23 -7.27 12.01
CA SER A 158 -0.93 -7.29 11.32
C SER A 158 -0.08 -6.10 11.74
N PRO A 159 1.23 -6.28 11.95
CA PRO A 159 2.14 -5.16 12.03
C PRO A 159 2.18 -4.37 10.71
N PHE A 160 2.57 -3.10 10.76
CA PHE A 160 2.76 -2.31 9.54
C PHE A 160 3.92 -2.85 8.70
N PRO A 161 3.74 -2.96 7.36
CA PRO A 161 4.78 -3.39 6.45
C PRO A 161 5.92 -2.37 6.42
N GLN A 162 7.15 -2.86 6.44
CA GLN A 162 8.34 -2.02 6.54
C GLN A 162 8.64 -1.24 5.24
N SER A 163 8.07 -1.66 4.11
CA SER A 163 8.16 -1.00 2.81
C SER A 163 7.47 0.36 2.76
N VAL A 164 6.46 0.59 3.60
CA VAL A 164 5.66 1.83 3.62
C VAL A 164 6.35 2.94 4.44
N LEU A 165 7.43 2.62 5.16
CA LEU A 165 8.08 3.55 6.07
C LEU A 165 9.32 4.20 5.43
N PRO A 166 9.53 5.52 5.60
CA PRO A 166 10.71 6.21 5.10
C PRO A 166 12.01 5.60 5.65
N ASP A 167 13.07 5.60 4.84
CA ASP A 167 14.38 5.04 5.19
C ASP A 167 14.95 5.58 6.51
N SER A 168 14.59 6.82 6.88
CA SER A 168 15.01 7.44 8.15
C SER A 168 14.51 6.70 9.40
N THR A 169 13.44 5.91 9.28
CA THR A 169 12.91 5.05 10.35
C THR A 169 13.67 3.73 10.50
N LYS A 170 14.46 3.34 9.48
CA LYS A 170 15.28 2.11 9.48
C LYS A 170 16.46 2.17 10.46
N ASN A 171 16.79 3.36 10.96
CA ASN A 171 17.85 3.56 11.96
C ASN A 171 17.56 2.89 13.31
N LEU A 172 16.29 2.64 13.64
CA LEU A 172 15.91 1.76 14.73
C LEU A 172 15.85 0.35 14.14
N SER A 173 16.85 -0.49 14.44
CA SER A 173 16.88 -1.90 14.02
C SER A 173 15.83 -2.68 14.81
N LEU A 174 14.58 -2.43 14.46
CA LEU A 174 13.44 -3.24 14.86
C LEU A 174 13.48 -4.60 14.15
N SER A 175 14.33 -4.77 13.12
CA SER A 175 14.50 -5.99 12.35
C SER A 175 15.11 -7.15 13.16
N GLU A 176 14.71 -8.36 12.76
CA GLU A 176 15.16 -9.70 13.19
C GLU A 176 14.42 -10.37 14.36
N ASP A 177 13.09 -10.32 14.37
CA ASP A 177 12.33 -11.51 14.80
C ASP A 177 11.79 -12.15 13.51
N SER A 178 12.50 -13.16 13.01
CA SER A 178 12.24 -13.93 11.78
C SER A 178 10.98 -14.82 11.87
N ASN A 179 9.93 -14.32 12.52
CA ASN A 179 8.62 -14.94 12.65
C ASN A 179 7.54 -14.00 12.10
N GLU A 180 7.82 -13.25 11.03
CA GLU A 180 6.74 -12.85 10.14
C GLU A 180 6.22 -14.17 9.56
N SER A 181 5.09 -14.66 10.08
CA SER A 181 4.32 -15.66 9.36
C SER A 181 4.08 -15.09 7.97
N ASP A 182 4.58 -15.75 6.93
CA ASP A 182 4.34 -15.42 5.51
C ASP A 182 2.85 -15.45 5.12
N GLU A 183 1.95 -15.65 6.09
CA GLU A 183 0.51 -15.55 5.89
C GLU A 183 0.13 -14.10 5.58
N PRO A 184 -0.57 -13.86 4.46
CA PRO A 184 -1.03 -12.53 4.11
C PRO A 184 -1.90 -11.98 5.24
N PRO A 185 -1.75 -10.69 5.59
CA PRO A 185 -2.43 -10.12 6.74
C PRO A 185 -3.94 -10.28 6.61
N ALA A 186 -4.58 -10.85 7.63
CA ALA A 186 -6.01 -11.07 7.65
C ALA A 186 -6.75 -9.75 7.35
N PHE A 187 -7.65 -9.77 6.37
CA PHE A 187 -8.42 -8.61 5.94
C PHE A 187 -9.72 -8.50 6.76
N ALA A 188 -9.88 -7.40 7.48
CA ALA A 188 -11.07 -7.12 8.28
C ALA A 188 -12.11 -6.33 7.47
N ILE A 189 -13.22 -6.98 7.13
CA ILE A 189 -14.32 -6.34 6.38
C ILE A 189 -14.92 -5.15 7.15
N GLU A 190 -15.00 -5.23 8.47
CA GLU A 190 -15.45 -4.13 9.34
C GLU A 190 -14.59 -2.87 9.20
N GLY A 191 -13.32 -3.05 8.84
CA GLY A 191 -12.32 -2.00 8.64
C GLY A 191 -12.48 -1.20 7.36
N VAL A 192 -13.29 -1.66 6.41
CA VAL A 192 -13.41 -1.02 5.08
C VAL A 192 -13.95 0.40 5.18
N ASN A 193 -15.01 0.63 5.96
CA ASN A 193 -15.61 1.95 6.09
C ASN A 193 -14.65 2.95 6.79
N PRO A 194 -14.03 2.63 7.94
CA PRO A 194 -13.00 3.48 8.53
C PRO A 194 -11.77 3.71 7.63
N ALA A 195 -11.34 2.71 6.87
CA ALA A 195 -10.24 2.86 5.91
C ALA A 195 -10.62 3.83 4.78
N ARG A 196 -11.83 3.68 4.22
CA ARG A 196 -12.40 4.56 3.20
C ARG A 196 -12.44 6.01 3.69
N THR A 197 -12.94 6.24 4.91
CA THR A 197 -13.02 7.61 5.45
C THR A 197 -11.63 8.22 5.68
N ALA A 198 -10.65 7.43 6.14
CA ALA A 198 -9.27 7.89 6.28
C ALA A 198 -8.65 8.30 4.93
N LEU A 199 -8.83 7.49 3.89
CA LEU A 199 -8.32 7.79 2.54
C LEU A 199 -9.00 9.02 1.93
N LEU A 200 -10.33 9.11 2.02
CA LEU A 200 -11.08 10.28 1.53
C LEU A 200 -10.72 11.57 2.27
N LEU A 201 -10.45 11.48 3.59
CA LEU A 201 -9.93 12.61 4.36
C LEU A 201 -8.54 13.03 3.87
N GLY A 202 -7.67 12.07 3.57
CA GLY A 202 -6.36 12.31 2.98
C GLY A 202 -6.46 12.99 1.61
N LEU A 203 -7.32 12.49 0.72
CA LEU A 203 -7.55 13.06 -0.62
C LEU A 203 -8.13 14.47 -0.59
N ARG A 204 -8.86 14.83 0.47
CA ARG A 204 -9.33 16.21 0.65
C ARG A 204 -8.18 17.20 0.89
N LEU A 205 -7.13 16.76 1.59
CA LEU A 205 -5.98 17.59 1.95
C LEU A 205 -4.84 17.49 0.93
N VAL A 206 -4.61 16.31 0.38
CA VAL A 206 -3.54 16.02 -0.59
C VAL A 206 -4.14 15.30 -1.81
N PRO A 207 -4.90 16.02 -2.67
CA PRO A 207 -5.55 15.43 -3.84
C PRO A 207 -4.58 14.99 -4.92
N THR A 208 -3.33 15.46 -4.88
CA THR A 208 -2.30 15.19 -5.88
C THR A 208 -1.45 13.95 -5.54
N SER A 209 -1.70 13.30 -4.38
CA SER A 209 -0.93 12.14 -3.96
C SER A 209 -1.34 10.89 -4.74
N PRO A 210 -0.46 10.31 -5.58
CA PRO A 210 -0.76 9.09 -6.32
C PRO A 210 -0.94 7.90 -5.38
N GLU A 211 -0.20 7.85 -4.28
CA GLU A 211 -0.22 6.73 -3.33
C GLU A 211 -1.60 6.55 -2.71
N ILE A 212 -2.21 7.65 -2.21
CA ILE A 212 -3.55 7.61 -1.62
C ILE A 212 -4.59 7.21 -2.66
N TRP A 213 -4.50 7.73 -3.89
CA TRP A 213 -5.39 7.33 -4.98
C TRP A 213 -5.25 5.84 -5.33
N THR A 214 -4.01 5.33 -5.44
CA THR A 214 -3.81 3.90 -5.74
C THR A 214 -4.41 3.00 -4.67
N GLU A 215 -4.22 3.31 -3.39
CA GLU A 215 -4.77 2.51 -2.29
C GLU A 215 -6.29 2.66 -2.18
N TYR A 216 -6.84 3.85 -2.46
CA TYR A 216 -8.28 4.05 -2.51
C TYR A 216 -8.95 3.24 -3.63
N ILE A 217 -8.35 3.24 -4.84
CA ILE A 217 -8.85 2.44 -5.96
C ILE A 217 -8.76 0.93 -5.65
N LYS A 218 -7.66 0.47 -5.05
CA LYS A 218 -7.52 -0.93 -4.60
C LYS A 218 -8.58 -1.30 -3.56
N LEU A 219 -8.85 -0.41 -2.60
CA LEU A 219 -9.87 -0.62 -1.58
C LEU A 219 -11.25 -0.79 -2.21
N GLU A 220 -11.65 0.09 -3.12
CA GLU A 220 -12.95 0.01 -3.78
C GLU A 220 -13.06 -1.22 -4.68
N LEU A 221 -12.01 -1.55 -5.45
CA LEU A 221 -11.95 -2.79 -6.24
C LEU A 221 -12.11 -4.02 -5.37
N GLY A 222 -11.35 -4.12 -4.28
CA GLY A 222 -11.41 -5.22 -3.34
C GLY A 222 -12.78 -5.36 -2.69
N TRP A 223 -13.40 -4.23 -2.33
CA TRP A 223 -14.74 -4.22 -1.74
C TRP A 223 -15.83 -4.67 -2.73
N VAL A 224 -15.83 -4.16 -3.97
CA VAL A 224 -16.79 -4.58 -5.00
C VAL A 224 -16.64 -6.06 -5.34
N GLU A 225 -15.40 -6.56 -5.43
CA GLU A 225 -15.15 -7.98 -5.67
C GLU A 225 -15.56 -8.88 -4.50
N ALA A 226 -15.29 -8.45 -3.26
CA ALA A 226 -15.80 -9.16 -2.08
C ALA A 226 -17.34 -9.24 -2.09
N LEU A 227 -18.01 -8.15 -2.50
CA LEU A 227 -19.46 -8.12 -2.62
C LEU A 227 -19.96 -9.07 -3.71
N ARG A 228 -19.34 -9.07 -4.90
CA ARG A 228 -19.66 -9.99 -6.00
C ARG A 228 -19.48 -11.45 -5.62
N ARG A 229 -18.37 -11.79 -4.97
CA ARG A 229 -18.09 -13.16 -4.48
C ARG A 229 -19.11 -13.60 -3.45
N ARG A 230 -19.45 -12.74 -2.49
CA ARG A 230 -20.50 -13.02 -1.50
C ARG A 230 -21.84 -13.28 -2.15
N TRP A 231 -22.20 -12.52 -3.18
CA TRP A 231 -23.46 -12.72 -3.91
C TRP A 231 -23.46 -14.02 -4.74
N LYS A 232 -22.34 -14.34 -5.40
CA LYS A 232 -22.16 -15.62 -6.10
C LYS A 232 -22.34 -16.80 -5.14
N LEU A 233 -21.79 -16.70 -3.92
CA LEU A 233 -21.90 -17.73 -2.87
C LEU A 233 -23.31 -17.84 -2.27
N LEU A 234 -24.00 -16.72 -2.06
CA LEU A 234 -25.38 -16.71 -1.55
C LEU A 234 -26.39 -17.33 -2.53
N GLY A 235 -25.96 -17.69 -3.75
CA GLY A 235 -26.80 -18.44 -4.67
C GLY A 235 -28.03 -17.64 -5.11
N ILE A 236 -27.95 -16.30 -5.06
CA ILE A 236 -28.91 -15.38 -5.70
C ILE A 236 -28.73 -15.54 -7.22
N LYS A 237 -29.19 -16.69 -7.72
CA LYS A 237 -29.16 -17.09 -9.11
C LYS A 237 -30.29 -16.35 -9.82
N ASN A 238 -29.94 -15.18 -10.35
CA ASN A 238 -30.43 -14.55 -11.60
C ASN A 238 -30.58 -13.04 -11.47
N ALA A 239 -29.49 -12.33 -11.19
CA ALA A 239 -29.40 -10.89 -11.53
C ALA A 239 -29.14 -10.62 -13.03
N PHE A 240 -29.10 -11.67 -13.90
CA PHE A 240 -28.69 -11.55 -15.31
C PHE A 240 -29.43 -12.44 -16.32
N ALA A 241 -30.50 -13.16 -15.93
CA ALA A 241 -31.30 -13.93 -16.89
C ALA A 241 -32.78 -13.68 -16.63
N ASP A 242 -33.42 -12.99 -17.57
CA ASP A 242 -34.88 -12.94 -17.71
C ASP A 242 -35.46 -14.34 -17.55
N LYS A 243 -36.13 -14.60 -16.42
CA LYS A 243 -37.21 -15.59 -16.36
C LYS A 243 -38.31 -15.08 -15.43
N SER A 244 -39.49 -15.01 -16.02
CA SER A 244 -40.81 -14.92 -15.40
C SER A 244 -40.90 -15.72 -14.09
N VAL A 245 -41.52 -15.09 -13.09
CA VAL A 245 -41.96 -15.69 -11.83
C VAL A 245 -42.63 -17.05 -12.08
N PRO A 246 -42.25 -18.13 -11.37
CA PRO A 246 -43.02 -19.35 -11.40
C PRO A 246 -44.32 -19.14 -10.62
N GLU A 247 -45.46 -19.19 -11.32
CA GLU A 247 -46.78 -19.30 -10.70
C GLU A 247 -46.83 -20.59 -9.87
N GLY A 248 -46.88 -20.47 -8.54
CA GLY A 248 -47.15 -21.61 -7.65
C GLY A 248 -46.26 -21.79 -6.42
N ALA A 249 -45.70 -20.72 -5.83
CA ALA A 249 -45.11 -20.83 -4.49
C ALA A 249 -46.22 -20.64 -3.43
N GLU A 250 -46.50 -21.70 -2.67
CA GLU A 250 -47.40 -21.67 -1.51
C GLU A 250 -46.94 -20.60 -0.51
N THR A 251 -47.91 -19.87 0.05
CA THR A 251 -47.73 -18.82 1.05
C THR A 251 -47.00 -19.36 2.28
N PHE A 252 -45.74 -18.97 2.45
CA PHE A 252 -44.94 -19.23 3.64
C PHE A 252 -45.46 -18.35 4.81
N GLU A 253 -46.08 -18.97 5.82
CA GLU A 253 -46.47 -18.31 7.08
C GLU A 253 -45.24 -18.07 7.99
N GLY A 254 -44.35 -17.17 7.56
CA GLY A 254 -43.29 -16.61 8.40
C GLY A 254 -43.28 -15.08 8.27
N ASP A 255 -42.74 -14.41 9.27
CA ASP A 255 -42.67 -12.94 9.36
C ASP A 255 -42.12 -12.35 8.05
N GLU A 256 -42.97 -11.70 7.24
CA GLU A 256 -42.60 -11.15 5.92
C GLU A 256 -41.46 -10.12 6.03
N ASP A 257 -41.31 -9.50 7.20
CA ASP A 257 -40.23 -8.57 7.52
C ASP A 257 -38.85 -9.22 7.65
N ALA A 258 -38.78 -10.53 7.95
CA ALA A 258 -37.51 -11.27 8.00
C ALA A 258 -36.92 -11.53 6.60
N LEU A 259 -37.71 -11.32 5.54
CA LEU A 259 -37.30 -11.45 4.13
C LEU A 259 -36.95 -10.10 3.46
N ARG A 260 -36.94 -8.97 4.18
CA ARG A 260 -36.51 -7.63 3.66
C ARG A 260 -35.04 -7.52 3.21
N GLY A 261 -34.33 -8.65 3.12
CA GLY A 261 -32.99 -8.76 2.51
C GLY A 261 -32.98 -9.31 1.09
N GLY A 262 -34.12 -9.70 0.53
CA GLY A 262 -34.27 -10.26 -0.83
C GLY A 262 -34.56 -9.22 -1.92
N GLU A 263 -34.56 -9.68 -3.17
CA GLU A 263 -34.95 -8.96 -4.40
C GLU A 263 -36.24 -8.13 -4.20
N GLY A 264 -36.31 -6.92 -4.74
CA GLY A 264 -37.45 -6.00 -4.57
C GLY A 264 -37.43 -5.12 -3.31
N ALA A 265 -36.61 -5.42 -2.29
CA ALA A 265 -36.62 -4.70 -1.01
C ALA A 265 -36.22 -3.21 -1.07
N PHE A 266 -35.67 -2.73 -2.21
CA PHE A 266 -35.16 -1.36 -2.37
C PHE A 266 -35.83 -0.61 -3.54
N GLY A 267 -36.90 -1.17 -4.11
CA GLY A 267 -37.55 -0.62 -5.30
C GLY A 267 -36.68 -0.72 -6.57
N PRO A 268 -37.23 -0.35 -7.74
CA PRO A 268 -36.55 -0.46 -9.04
C PRO A 268 -35.29 0.42 -9.10
N GLU A 269 -35.35 1.64 -8.55
CA GLU A 269 -34.19 2.55 -8.49
C GLU A 269 -33.05 1.99 -7.61
N GLY A 270 -33.40 1.32 -6.52
CA GLY A 270 -32.43 0.68 -5.63
C GLY A 270 -31.75 -0.51 -6.30
N GLU A 271 -32.48 -1.29 -7.09
CA GLU A 271 -31.93 -2.40 -7.88
C GLU A 271 -31.01 -1.93 -9.00
N ASP A 272 -31.35 -0.85 -9.70
CA ASP A 272 -30.50 -0.29 -10.75
C ASP A 272 -29.23 0.34 -10.16
N ALA A 273 -29.33 1.01 -9.01
CA ALA A 273 -28.17 1.47 -8.26
C ALA A 273 -27.28 0.30 -7.83
N ARG A 274 -27.88 -0.79 -7.33
CA ARG A 274 -27.15 -2.02 -6.97
C ARG A 274 -26.45 -2.65 -8.17
N LYS A 275 -27.13 -2.80 -9.30
CA LYS A 275 -26.57 -3.31 -10.56
C LYS A 275 -25.39 -2.45 -11.00
N SER A 276 -25.51 -1.13 -10.89
CA SER A 276 -24.43 -0.18 -11.21
C SER A 276 -23.23 -0.32 -10.27
N ILE A 277 -23.46 -0.48 -8.97
CA ILE A 277 -22.39 -0.73 -7.98
C ILE A 277 -21.67 -2.04 -8.31
N LEU A 278 -22.41 -3.12 -8.52
CA LEU A 278 -21.85 -4.42 -8.90
C LEU A 278 -21.15 -4.35 -10.25
N ALA A 279 -21.57 -3.49 -11.17
CA ALA A 279 -20.88 -3.27 -12.44
C ALA A 279 -19.53 -2.54 -12.29
N GLY A 280 -19.19 -2.05 -11.09
CA GLY A 280 -17.93 -1.38 -10.77
C GLY A 280 -18.00 0.15 -10.84
N GLN A 281 -19.19 0.76 -10.85
CA GLN A 281 -19.33 2.20 -11.10
C GLN A 281 -18.64 3.07 -10.04
N LEU A 282 -18.55 2.61 -8.79
CA LEU A 282 -17.80 3.30 -7.74
C LEU A 282 -16.30 3.36 -8.05
N VAL A 283 -15.74 2.27 -8.59
CA VAL A 283 -14.33 2.21 -8.99
C VAL A 283 -14.08 3.12 -10.18
N ILE A 284 -14.98 3.13 -11.16
CA ILE A 284 -14.89 4.02 -12.32
C ILE A 284 -14.98 5.48 -11.87
N HIS A 285 -15.87 5.81 -10.94
CA HIS A 285 -15.96 7.16 -10.37
C HIS A 285 -14.69 7.56 -9.60
N ALA A 286 -14.14 6.65 -8.80
CA ALA A 286 -12.87 6.88 -8.09
C ALA A 286 -11.72 7.11 -9.07
N LEU A 287 -11.61 6.28 -10.11
CA LEU A 287 -10.59 6.38 -11.15
C LEU A 287 -10.71 7.69 -11.94
N THR A 288 -11.89 8.02 -12.44
CA THR A 288 -12.12 9.28 -13.16
C THR A 288 -11.85 10.51 -12.29
N SER A 289 -12.13 10.44 -10.99
CA SER A 289 -11.79 11.50 -10.04
C SER A 289 -10.28 11.61 -9.82
N ALA A 290 -9.57 10.49 -9.70
CA ALA A 290 -8.12 10.45 -9.59
C ALA A 290 -7.43 11.06 -10.81
N LEU A 291 -7.88 10.68 -12.00
CA LEU A 291 -7.36 11.15 -13.29
C LEU A 291 -7.59 12.65 -13.50
N LYS A 292 -8.74 13.17 -13.04
CA LYS A 292 -9.02 14.62 -13.02
C LYS A 292 -8.17 15.38 -12.01
N ALA A 293 -7.90 14.78 -10.85
CA ALA A 293 -7.11 15.39 -9.79
C ALA A 293 -5.63 15.47 -10.17
N ILE A 294 -5.08 14.42 -10.80
CA ILE A 294 -3.67 14.33 -11.20
C ILE A 294 -3.51 14.60 -12.70
N LYS A 295 -3.07 15.81 -13.04
CA LYS A 295 -2.90 16.20 -14.45
C LYS A 295 -1.69 15.50 -15.08
N PRO A 296 -1.69 15.26 -16.40
CA PRO A 296 -0.61 14.51 -17.06
C PRO A 296 0.81 15.09 -16.87
N GLY A 297 0.96 16.42 -16.96
CA GLY A 297 2.24 17.13 -16.77
C GLY A 297 2.53 17.54 -15.32
N GLU A 298 1.79 17.01 -14.34
CA GLU A 298 2.00 17.36 -12.94
C GLU A 298 3.30 16.76 -12.39
N VAL A 299 4.08 17.59 -11.68
CA VAL A 299 5.33 17.17 -11.06
C VAL A 299 5.01 16.46 -9.75
N ILE A 300 5.31 15.16 -9.69
CA ILE A 300 5.05 14.32 -8.51
C ILE A 300 6.38 13.74 -8.04
N GLU A 301 6.69 13.89 -6.75
CA GLU A 301 7.91 13.30 -6.14
C GLU A 301 9.21 13.69 -6.87
N GLY A 302 9.28 14.92 -7.41
CA GLY A 302 10.45 15.41 -8.16
C GLY A 302 10.56 14.88 -9.60
N ARG A 303 9.61 14.09 -10.08
CA ARG A 303 9.53 13.64 -11.48
C ARG A 303 8.78 14.68 -12.32
N LYS A 304 9.41 15.18 -13.39
CA LYS A 304 8.84 16.21 -14.27
C LYS A 304 7.50 15.82 -14.90
N ASN A 305 7.34 14.54 -15.30
CA ASN A 305 6.11 13.99 -15.88
C ASN A 305 5.43 13.00 -14.92
N GLY A 306 5.29 13.38 -13.65
CA GLY A 306 4.77 12.51 -12.59
C GLY A 306 3.34 12.01 -12.85
N GLY A 307 2.50 12.83 -13.46
CA GLY A 307 1.13 12.44 -13.83
C GLY A 307 1.05 11.35 -14.90
N MET A 308 1.99 11.31 -15.85
CA MET A 308 2.09 10.23 -16.84
C MET A 308 2.55 8.93 -16.18
N TRP A 309 3.56 9.02 -15.29
CA TRP A 309 4.01 7.88 -14.49
C TRP A 309 2.87 7.27 -13.63
N PHE A 310 2.01 8.11 -13.06
CA PHE A 310 0.86 7.61 -12.29
C PHE A 310 -0.09 6.76 -13.15
N ARG A 311 -0.35 7.16 -14.39
CA ARG A 311 -1.20 6.39 -15.33
C ARG A 311 -0.54 5.09 -15.76
N GLU A 312 0.77 5.08 -15.98
CA GLU A 312 1.53 3.86 -16.24
C GLU A 312 1.45 2.89 -15.04
N ARG A 313 1.60 3.40 -13.82
CA ARG A 313 1.43 2.63 -12.58
C ARG A 313 0.01 2.06 -12.45
N LEU A 314 -1.03 2.81 -12.83
CA LEU A 314 -2.41 2.31 -12.84
C LEU A 314 -2.59 1.18 -13.87
N LEU A 315 -2.00 1.31 -15.07
CA LEU A 315 -2.03 0.24 -16.07
C LEU A 315 -1.36 -1.04 -15.54
N ALA A 316 -0.17 -0.92 -14.93
CA ALA A 316 0.53 -2.05 -14.32
C ALA A 316 -0.33 -2.73 -13.23
N LEU A 317 -0.92 -1.93 -12.34
CA LEU A 317 -1.80 -2.40 -11.28
C LEU A 317 -3.00 -3.18 -11.85
N PHE A 318 -3.72 -2.62 -12.82
CA PHE A 318 -4.91 -3.28 -13.37
C PHE A 318 -4.58 -4.53 -14.19
N ARG A 319 -3.44 -4.58 -14.87
CA ARG A 319 -2.99 -5.78 -15.61
C ARG A 319 -2.81 -6.98 -14.69
N GLY A 320 -2.19 -6.79 -13.52
CA GLY A 320 -1.98 -7.85 -12.53
C GLY A 320 -3.17 -8.12 -11.61
N TYR A 321 -4.25 -7.33 -11.67
CA TYR A 321 -5.34 -7.44 -10.69
C TYR A 321 -6.28 -8.63 -10.98
N PRO A 322 -6.57 -9.52 -10.01
CA PRO A 322 -7.36 -10.73 -10.22
C PRO A 322 -8.88 -10.46 -10.15
N SER A 323 -9.39 -9.67 -11.10
CA SER A 323 -10.82 -9.39 -11.22
C SER A 323 -11.24 -9.05 -12.66
N PRO A 324 -12.48 -9.42 -13.06
CA PRO A 324 -13.03 -9.04 -14.36
C PRO A 324 -13.30 -7.53 -14.49
N LEU A 325 -13.31 -6.77 -13.37
CA LEU A 325 -13.40 -5.30 -13.42
C LEU A 325 -12.16 -4.65 -14.05
N ARG A 326 -11.04 -5.38 -14.14
CA ARG A 326 -9.81 -4.85 -14.71
C ARG A 326 -10.00 -4.35 -16.14
N ALA A 327 -10.81 -5.05 -16.96
CA ALA A 327 -11.07 -4.66 -18.35
C ALA A 327 -11.70 -3.26 -18.43
N LYS A 328 -12.76 -3.02 -17.64
CA LYS A 328 -13.42 -1.71 -17.59
C LYS A 328 -12.50 -0.60 -17.07
N CYS A 329 -11.66 -0.89 -16.07
CA CYS A 329 -10.72 0.08 -15.54
C CYS A 329 -9.63 0.43 -16.56
N LEU A 330 -9.11 -0.57 -17.27
CA LEU A 330 -8.15 -0.38 -18.37
C LEU A 330 -8.76 0.47 -19.49
N ASP A 331 -9.99 0.20 -19.89
CA ASP A 331 -10.69 0.96 -20.94
C ASP A 331 -10.77 2.46 -20.59
N VAL A 332 -11.13 2.79 -19.34
CA VAL A 332 -11.19 4.19 -18.87
C VAL A 332 -9.82 4.88 -18.95
N VAL A 333 -8.74 4.20 -18.53
CA VAL A 333 -7.38 4.76 -18.62
C VAL A 333 -6.97 4.96 -20.08
N HIS A 334 -7.26 3.99 -20.96
CA HIS A 334 -6.92 4.09 -22.38
C HIS A 334 -7.75 5.13 -23.14
N GLU A 335 -9.00 5.36 -22.76
CA GLU A 335 -9.80 6.47 -23.26
C GLU A 335 -9.19 7.82 -22.90
N GLU A 336 -8.72 7.97 -21.66
CA GLU A 336 -8.04 9.18 -21.23
C GLU A 336 -6.69 9.37 -21.97
N LEU A 337 -5.88 8.32 -22.11
CA LEU A 337 -4.62 8.38 -22.86
C LEU A 337 -4.85 8.75 -24.33
N ARG A 338 -5.92 8.26 -24.95
CA ARG A 338 -6.34 8.69 -26.29
C ARG A 338 -6.66 10.18 -26.32
N SER A 339 -7.45 10.67 -25.36
CA SER A 339 -7.77 12.11 -25.24
C SER A 339 -6.51 12.98 -25.07
N ILE A 340 -5.55 12.54 -24.25
CA ILE A 340 -4.26 13.23 -24.05
C ILE A 340 -3.40 13.20 -25.33
N SER A 341 -3.47 12.11 -26.09
CA SER A 341 -2.73 11.94 -27.33
C SER A 341 -3.24 12.80 -28.48
N ASP A 342 -4.55 13.03 -28.52
CA ASP A 342 -5.23 13.84 -29.54
C ASP A 342 -5.29 15.32 -29.16
N GLY A 343 -5.21 15.64 -27.86
CA GLY A 343 -5.15 17.00 -27.36
C GLY A 343 -3.82 17.69 -27.67
N ASP A 344 -3.91 18.98 -28.04
CA ASP A 344 -2.76 19.89 -28.13
C ASP A 344 -2.27 20.23 -26.71
N SER A 345 -1.60 19.28 -26.06
CA SER A 345 -0.97 19.54 -24.76
C SER A 345 0.28 20.40 -24.94
N SER A 346 0.53 21.32 -23.99
CA SER A 346 1.73 22.17 -24.00
C SER A 346 3.03 21.36 -23.96
N ASP A 347 2.97 20.14 -23.41
CA ASP A 347 4.10 19.24 -23.21
C ASP A 347 4.06 18.10 -24.22
N ARG A 348 4.72 18.31 -25.36
CA ARG A 348 4.81 17.32 -26.46
C ARG A 348 5.29 15.94 -26.01
N GLU A 349 6.14 15.88 -24.98
CA GLU A 349 6.64 14.63 -24.39
C GLU A 349 5.51 13.78 -23.78
N VAL A 350 4.57 14.42 -23.08
CA VAL A 350 3.42 13.74 -22.45
C VAL A 350 2.48 13.16 -23.51
N SER A 351 2.18 13.92 -24.57
CA SER A 351 1.38 13.42 -25.69
C SER A 351 2.06 12.26 -26.43
N CYS A 352 3.39 12.29 -26.57
CA CYS A 352 4.16 11.17 -27.15
C CYS A 352 4.08 9.92 -26.26
N ASN A 353 4.31 10.06 -24.95
CA ASN A 353 4.23 8.94 -24.01
C ASN A 353 2.83 8.31 -23.99
N ALA A 354 1.77 9.12 -24.00
CA ALA A 354 0.39 8.63 -24.06
C ALA A 354 0.10 7.84 -25.35
N ARG A 355 0.58 8.32 -26.52
CA ARG A 355 0.47 7.61 -27.80
C ARG A 355 1.16 6.25 -27.75
N LEU A 356 2.37 6.21 -27.19
CA LEU A 356 3.17 5.00 -27.10
C LEU A 356 2.47 3.95 -26.21
N LEU A 357 1.96 4.37 -25.05
CA LEU A 357 1.21 3.49 -24.15
C LEU A 357 -0.04 2.94 -24.82
N GLY A 358 -0.77 3.75 -25.59
CA GLY A 358 -1.93 3.31 -26.37
C GLY A 358 -1.58 2.26 -27.44
N ILE A 359 -0.45 2.44 -28.15
CA ILE A 359 0.04 1.47 -29.15
C ILE A 359 0.45 0.15 -28.49
N SER A 360 1.07 0.21 -27.31
CA SER A 360 1.57 -0.95 -26.56
C SER A 360 0.48 -1.75 -25.84
N ARG A 361 -0.79 -1.31 -25.88
CA ARG A 361 -1.93 -1.91 -25.16
C ARG A 361 -1.98 -3.45 -25.28
N ARG A 362 -1.86 -3.98 -26.50
CA ARG A 362 -2.03 -5.42 -26.78
C ARG A 362 -0.89 -6.31 -26.30
N LEU A 363 0.29 -5.74 -26.04
CA LEU A 363 1.45 -6.52 -25.56
C LEU A 363 1.26 -7.04 -24.13
N PHE A 364 0.45 -6.34 -23.34
CA PHE A 364 0.40 -6.52 -21.90
C PHE A 364 -1.00 -6.90 -21.36
N GLU A 365 -2.03 -6.90 -22.21
CA GLU A 365 -3.40 -7.19 -21.79
C GLU A 365 -3.81 -8.63 -22.12
N ARG A 366 -4.24 -9.38 -21.10
CA ARG A 366 -4.91 -10.69 -21.22
C ARG A 366 -6.37 -10.58 -20.77
N PRO A 367 -7.31 -11.33 -21.39
CA PRO A 367 -8.64 -11.52 -20.81
C PRO A 367 -8.52 -12.13 -19.41
N TYR A 368 -9.46 -11.81 -18.51
CA TYR A 368 -9.46 -12.37 -17.16
C TYR A 368 -10.10 -13.77 -17.16
N GLU A 369 -9.38 -14.76 -16.64
CA GLU A 369 -9.90 -16.11 -16.39
C GLU A 369 -9.92 -16.42 -14.88
N GLU A 370 -10.99 -17.05 -14.38
CA GLU A 370 -11.10 -17.40 -12.96
C GLU A 370 -10.07 -18.45 -12.57
N GLY A 371 -9.16 -18.12 -11.64
CA GLY A 371 -8.14 -19.04 -11.13
C GLY A 371 -6.73 -18.85 -11.72
N GLU A 372 -6.54 -17.89 -12.61
CA GLU A 372 -5.22 -17.53 -13.12
C GLU A 372 -4.39 -16.80 -12.04
N GLU A 373 -3.09 -17.07 -11.99
CA GLU A 373 -2.17 -16.35 -11.11
C GLU A 373 -2.04 -14.89 -11.57
N PRO A 374 -1.93 -13.92 -10.64
CA PRO A 374 -1.74 -12.53 -11.00
C PRO A 374 -0.44 -12.37 -11.79
N VAL A 375 -0.53 -11.78 -12.97
CA VAL A 375 0.63 -11.46 -13.81
C VAL A 375 1.57 -10.54 -13.04
N VAL A 376 2.85 -10.90 -12.94
CA VAL A 376 3.86 -10.09 -12.25
C VAL A 376 4.13 -8.81 -13.06
N GLU A 377 4.39 -7.70 -12.37
CA GLU A 377 4.72 -6.42 -13.04
C GLU A 377 5.86 -6.59 -14.06
N GLY A 378 5.58 -6.25 -15.32
CA GLY A 378 6.56 -6.30 -16.42
C GLY A 378 6.53 -7.58 -17.27
N GLU A 379 5.70 -8.56 -16.94
CA GLU A 379 5.53 -9.75 -17.78
C GLU A 379 4.66 -9.46 -19.02
N TYR A 380 5.06 -10.02 -20.16
CA TYR A 380 4.33 -9.88 -21.41
C TYR A 380 3.12 -10.81 -21.45
N ALA A 381 1.98 -10.27 -21.86
CA ALA A 381 0.76 -11.04 -22.03
C ALA A 381 0.89 -12.06 -23.18
N LEU A 382 1.70 -11.78 -24.19
CA LEU A 382 1.86 -12.64 -25.36
C LEU A 382 3.18 -13.41 -25.30
N SER A 383 3.18 -14.63 -25.83
CA SER A 383 4.39 -15.44 -25.96
C SER A 383 4.52 -16.02 -27.37
N GLY A 384 5.74 -16.31 -27.81
CA GLY A 384 5.99 -16.94 -29.11
C GLY A 384 5.66 -16.06 -30.32
N ILE A 385 4.82 -16.56 -31.22
CA ILE A 385 4.53 -15.96 -32.54
C ILE A 385 3.72 -14.66 -32.38
N ASP A 386 2.71 -14.67 -31.51
CA ASP A 386 1.81 -13.52 -31.31
C ASP A 386 2.56 -12.28 -30.80
N LEU A 387 3.57 -12.50 -29.95
CA LEU A 387 4.45 -11.45 -29.45
C LEU A 387 5.22 -10.77 -30.60
N VAL A 388 5.78 -11.56 -31.52
CA VAL A 388 6.54 -11.06 -32.67
C VAL A 388 5.64 -10.30 -33.63
N GLU A 389 4.41 -10.77 -33.86
CA GLU A 389 3.44 -10.10 -34.72
C GLU A 389 3.01 -8.74 -34.16
N GLU A 390 2.72 -8.67 -32.86
CA GLU A 390 2.32 -7.41 -32.21
C GLU A 390 3.49 -6.41 -32.19
N TYR A 391 4.72 -6.83 -31.87
CA TYR A 391 5.89 -5.95 -32.06
C TYR A 391 6.07 -5.50 -33.52
N GLY A 392 5.73 -6.37 -34.48
CA GLY A 392 5.66 -6.03 -35.90
C GLY A 392 4.70 -4.88 -36.19
N LYS A 393 3.47 -4.95 -35.66
CA LYS A 393 2.42 -3.93 -35.78
C LYS A 393 2.85 -2.63 -35.10
N ILE A 394 3.37 -2.72 -33.88
CA ILE A 394 3.86 -1.57 -33.10
C ILE A 394 4.99 -0.85 -33.83
N GLY A 395 5.99 -1.58 -34.33
CA GLY A 395 7.10 -1.00 -35.10
C GLY A 395 6.63 -0.34 -36.41
N LYS A 396 5.55 -0.83 -37.05
CA LYS A 396 4.95 -0.17 -38.22
C LYS A 396 4.26 1.15 -37.85
N GLU A 397 3.47 1.17 -36.77
CA GLU A 397 2.81 2.39 -36.30
C GLU A 397 3.81 3.45 -35.81
N ILE A 398 4.86 3.05 -35.09
CA ILE A 398 5.93 3.96 -34.65
C ILE A 398 6.61 4.64 -35.86
N ARG A 399 6.94 3.88 -36.90
CA ARG A 399 7.53 4.43 -38.15
C ARG A 399 6.55 5.32 -38.90
N LYS A 400 5.27 4.97 -38.94
CA LYS A 400 4.23 5.76 -39.62
C LYS A 400 4.06 7.12 -38.95
N ILE A 401 4.05 7.17 -37.62
CA ILE A 401 3.96 8.40 -36.84
C ILE A 401 5.23 9.26 -37.02
N ALA A 402 6.42 8.65 -36.94
CA ALA A 402 7.68 9.34 -37.16
C ALA A 402 7.76 9.99 -38.56
N LYS A 403 7.29 9.30 -39.60
CA LYS A 403 7.22 9.84 -40.97
C LYS A 403 6.23 11.00 -41.13
N ARG A 404 5.12 10.98 -40.39
CA ARG A 404 4.03 11.96 -40.52
C ARG A 404 4.38 13.30 -39.88
N ASN A 405 4.97 13.29 -38.69
CA ASN A 405 5.20 14.52 -37.93
C ASN A 405 6.66 14.96 -37.86
N LYS A 406 7.66 14.10 -38.12
CA LYS A 406 9.09 14.38 -37.89
C LYS A 406 9.37 15.00 -36.51
N ASP A 407 8.61 14.61 -35.50
CA ASP A 407 8.78 15.12 -34.14
C ASP A 407 10.03 14.50 -33.50
N GLN A 408 11.05 15.31 -33.23
CA GLN A 408 12.29 14.86 -32.57
C GLN A 408 12.01 14.20 -31.20
N MET A 409 11.04 14.75 -30.46
CA MET A 409 10.62 14.20 -29.16
C MET A 409 9.97 12.82 -29.27
N TRP A 410 9.24 12.55 -30.37
CA TRP A 410 8.68 11.21 -30.63
C TRP A 410 9.78 10.19 -30.89
N ILE A 411 10.82 10.59 -31.61
CA ILE A 411 11.97 9.72 -31.92
C ILE A 411 12.72 9.35 -30.64
N GLU A 412 12.97 10.32 -29.76
CA GLU A 412 13.66 10.10 -28.48
C GLU A 412 12.83 9.24 -27.51
N THR A 413 11.55 9.55 -27.33
CA THR A 413 10.65 8.79 -26.44
C THR A 413 10.42 7.35 -26.93
N ALA A 414 10.10 7.17 -28.23
CA ALA A 414 9.91 5.84 -28.80
C ALA A 414 11.22 5.04 -28.87
N GLY A 415 12.35 5.71 -29.15
CA GLY A 415 13.67 5.10 -29.13
C GLY A 415 14.05 4.61 -27.73
N GLY A 416 13.85 5.44 -26.70
CA GLY A 416 14.08 5.07 -25.30
C GLY A 416 13.23 3.88 -24.85
N TRP A 417 11.93 3.86 -25.20
CA TRP A 417 11.06 2.74 -24.88
C TRP A 417 11.49 1.44 -25.56
N LEU A 418 11.90 1.46 -26.83
CA LEU A 418 12.33 0.26 -27.57
C LEU A 418 13.58 -0.41 -26.97
N MET A 419 14.38 0.31 -26.19
CA MET A 419 15.58 -0.24 -25.54
C MET A 419 15.24 -1.26 -24.44
N GLU A 420 14.14 -1.07 -23.71
CA GLU A 420 13.72 -1.98 -22.64
C GLU A 420 13.34 -3.37 -23.19
N PRO A 421 12.46 -3.52 -24.20
CA PRO A 421 12.21 -4.79 -24.87
C PRO A 421 13.45 -5.45 -25.49
N ILE A 422 14.38 -4.66 -26.05
CA ILE A 422 15.64 -5.18 -26.62
C ILE A 422 16.49 -5.85 -25.54
N ASN A 423 16.50 -5.29 -24.32
CA ASN A 423 17.25 -5.83 -23.19
C ASN A 423 16.55 -7.03 -22.54
N CYS A 424 15.21 -7.03 -22.50
CA CYS A 424 14.42 -8.10 -21.89
C CYS A 424 14.32 -9.35 -22.78
N HIS A 425 14.36 -9.22 -24.11
CA HIS A 425 14.23 -10.35 -25.05
C HIS A 425 15.56 -10.78 -25.67
N GLN A 426 16.57 -11.07 -24.84
CA GLN A 426 17.87 -11.58 -25.34
C GLN A 426 17.72 -12.94 -26.03
N ASP A 427 16.71 -13.72 -25.64
CA ASP A 427 16.48 -15.09 -26.11
C ASP A 427 15.91 -15.16 -27.55
N TYR A 428 15.41 -14.05 -28.11
CA TYR A 428 14.80 -14.00 -29.44
C TYR A 428 15.63 -13.16 -30.44
N PRO A 429 16.66 -13.73 -31.09
CA PRO A 429 17.62 -12.97 -31.89
C PRO A 429 17.00 -12.27 -33.12
N LYS A 430 16.00 -12.89 -33.76
CA LYS A 430 15.29 -12.30 -34.92
C LYS A 430 14.42 -11.10 -34.52
N LEU A 431 13.73 -11.19 -33.38
CA LEU A 431 12.92 -10.10 -32.85
C LEU A 431 13.82 -8.92 -32.46
N ARG A 432 14.95 -9.19 -31.82
CA ARG A 432 15.95 -8.19 -31.48
C ARG A 432 16.49 -7.45 -32.71
N GLN A 433 16.87 -8.18 -33.77
CA GLN A 433 17.32 -7.57 -35.03
C GLN A 433 16.24 -6.67 -35.64
N TYR A 434 14.97 -7.09 -35.58
CA TYR A 434 13.86 -6.28 -36.04
C TYR A 434 13.70 -5.00 -35.21
N LEU A 435 13.70 -5.07 -33.88
CA LEU A 435 13.58 -3.90 -33.01
C LEU A 435 14.77 -2.94 -33.19
N GLN A 436 16.00 -3.46 -33.32
CA GLN A 436 17.18 -2.66 -33.67
C GLN A 436 17.04 -1.98 -35.04
N SER A 437 16.45 -2.66 -36.03
CA SER A 437 16.16 -2.06 -37.33
C SER A 437 15.16 -0.90 -37.22
N VAL A 438 14.15 -1.01 -36.34
CA VAL A 438 13.19 0.05 -36.05
C VAL A 438 13.90 1.26 -35.44
N VAL A 439 14.74 1.06 -34.42
CA VAL A 439 15.53 2.14 -33.80
C VAL A 439 16.44 2.83 -34.83
N SER A 440 17.18 2.07 -35.64
CA SER A 440 18.04 2.64 -36.69
C SER A 440 17.26 3.44 -37.75
N SER A 441 16.00 3.06 -38.01
CA SER A 441 15.14 3.79 -38.95
C SER A 441 14.62 5.11 -38.37
N LEU A 442 14.47 5.19 -37.05
CA LEU A 442 14.08 6.41 -36.33
C LEU A 442 15.25 7.39 -36.26
N GLU A 443 16.47 6.92 -35.99
CA GLU A 443 17.69 7.76 -36.02
C GLU A 443 17.96 8.35 -37.40
N LYS A 444 17.72 7.58 -38.47
CA LYS A 444 17.83 8.08 -39.86
C LYS A 444 16.78 9.13 -40.21
N SER A 445 15.66 9.19 -39.49
CA SER A 445 14.61 10.20 -39.68
C SER A 445 14.82 11.48 -38.85
N SER A 446 15.76 11.45 -37.90
CA SER A 446 16.18 12.57 -37.06
C SER A 446 17.27 13.43 -37.71
N LYS A 447 18.03 12.87 -38.66
CA LYS A 447 18.94 13.59 -39.57
C LYS A 447 18.18 14.10 -40.79
#